data_AF-A0A1Y1IRT1-F1
#
_entry.id   AF-A0A1Y1IRT1-F1
#
_cell.length_a   1.000
_cell.length_b   1.000
_cell.length_c   1.000
_cell.angle_alpha   90.00
_cell.angle_beta   90.00
_cell.angle_gamma   90.00
#
_symmetry.space_group_name_H-M   'P 1'
#
loop_
_entity.id
_entity.type
_entity.pdbx_description
1 polymer ?
#
loop_
_entity_poly.entity_id
_entity_poly.type
_entity_poly.pdbx_seq_one_letter_code
_entity_poly.pdbx_strand_id
1 'polypeptide(L)'
;GSQTVPFGPPRPVEGPQPTLPTAVLERVKACVAATGDTASRFDRLKMGDSGPIYVFRVAGPRGCPYGNHHDGHNNFSVLVRKRDLLYCCNSSECQGVRPLLKIGELTRSEAVTGGETRAFSADDVSAINGLHKTFVDAWAFEGDVGGSKIVAEMYASCSRLRFDGESWWYWNGRRFVRDEKSAFYVKNVLINQLRTVYARVRDEWKASIERTTDEKEQEALTEQLKRLRTYNNSREITSTLELLRGELVDFVFAQQLDADPDILNVKNGVLLLRTGELDVHRPQYFCSKITETDFMGMEYPTPRMDAFIGDIFNHDAELVDYVRKLFGYALNGHTREEVFVLLLGKGGNGKGALKEMLQAVAGDYYGTMSKDAVVTAPGQRAPSKNAPTNYLYE
;
A
#
# COMPACT_ATOMS: atom_id res chain seq x y z
N GLY A 1 -15.43 28.77 -15.66
CA GLY A 1 -14.31 27.88 -15.30
C GLY A 1 -14.19 27.87 -13.80
N SER A 2 -14.71 26.83 -13.14
CA SER A 2 -14.63 26.69 -11.69
C SER A 2 -13.25 26.15 -11.32
N GLN A 3 -12.48 26.94 -10.57
CA GLN A 3 -11.29 26.44 -9.93
C GLN A 3 -11.71 25.55 -8.76
N THR A 4 -11.28 24.29 -8.81
CA THR A 4 -11.53 23.23 -7.85
C THR A 4 -10.72 23.48 -6.58
N VAL A 5 -11.39 23.77 -5.46
CA VAL A 5 -10.74 24.05 -4.17
C VAL A 5 -10.79 22.79 -3.28
N PRO A 6 -9.63 22.27 -2.83
CA PRO A 6 -9.59 21.10 -1.97
C PRO A 6 -10.11 21.41 -0.56
N PHE A 7 -10.74 20.41 0.07
CA PHE A 7 -11.36 20.51 1.39
C PHE A 7 -10.30 20.40 2.51
N GLY A 8 -9.59 21.50 2.80
CA GLY A 8 -8.54 21.57 3.82
C GLY A 8 -8.56 22.88 4.64
N PRO A 9 -7.80 22.99 5.74
CA PRO A 9 -7.73 24.21 6.57
C PRO A 9 -7.23 25.42 5.75
N PRO A 10 -7.43 26.68 6.21
CA PRO A 10 -6.94 27.86 5.50
C PRO A 10 -5.42 27.74 5.30
N ARG A 11 -4.99 27.70 4.04
CA ARG A 11 -3.57 27.54 3.68
C ARG A 11 -2.77 28.78 4.11
N PRO A 12 -1.61 28.62 4.77
CA PRO A 12 -0.50 29.53 4.57
C PRO A 12 -0.04 29.46 3.10
N VAL A 13 0.41 30.60 2.58
CA VAL A 13 0.74 30.90 1.18
C VAL A 13 1.60 29.81 0.50
N GLU A 14 1.23 29.50 -0.75
CA GLU A 14 1.78 28.50 -1.70
C GLU A 14 1.49 27.02 -1.38
N GLY A 15 0.67 26.39 -2.24
CA GLY A 15 0.31 24.98 -2.11
C GLY A 15 1.53 24.05 -2.28
N PRO A 16 1.62 22.94 -1.52
CA PRO A 16 2.77 22.06 -1.59
C PRO A 16 2.87 21.44 -2.99
N GLN A 17 4.04 21.54 -3.62
CA GLN A 17 4.36 20.71 -4.78
C GLN A 17 4.23 19.23 -4.40
N PRO A 18 3.75 18.36 -5.31
CA PRO A 18 3.76 16.93 -5.04
C PRO A 18 5.18 16.47 -4.69
N THR A 19 5.30 15.69 -3.62
CA THR A 19 6.59 15.13 -3.18
C THR A 19 7.19 14.34 -4.33
N LEU A 20 8.34 14.80 -4.82
CA LEU A 20 9.06 14.18 -5.91
C LEU A 20 9.78 12.93 -5.38
N PRO A 21 9.41 11.71 -5.78
CA PRO A 21 10.11 10.52 -5.32
C PRO A 21 11.44 10.41 -6.07
N THR A 22 12.56 10.71 -5.40
CA THR A 22 13.88 10.80 -6.04
C THR A 22 14.25 9.54 -6.82
N ALA A 23 14.01 8.35 -6.25
CA ALA A 23 14.28 7.07 -6.93
C ALA A 23 13.47 6.90 -8.24
N VAL A 24 12.20 7.32 -8.24
CA VAL A 24 11.33 7.28 -9.43
C VAL A 24 11.82 8.27 -10.47
N LEU A 25 12.19 9.49 -10.06
CA LEU A 25 12.75 10.48 -10.97
C LEU A 25 14.05 9.95 -11.62
N GLU A 26 14.95 9.36 -10.85
CA GLU A 26 16.21 8.81 -11.39
C GLU A 26 15.94 7.64 -12.35
N ARG A 27 14.97 6.75 -12.06
CA ARG A 27 14.53 5.72 -13.02
C ARG A 27 13.96 6.35 -14.30
N VAL A 28 13.09 7.34 -14.18
CA VAL A 28 12.50 8.03 -15.34
C VAL A 28 13.61 8.67 -16.19
N LYS A 29 14.58 9.36 -15.58
CA LYS A 29 15.73 9.92 -16.28
C LYS A 29 16.56 8.84 -16.97
N ALA A 30 16.83 7.72 -16.31
CA ALA A 30 17.57 6.61 -16.89
C ALA A 30 16.85 6.00 -18.11
N CYS A 31 15.53 5.82 -18.04
CA CYS A 31 14.73 5.34 -19.17
C CYS A 31 14.65 6.34 -20.32
N VAL A 32 14.61 7.65 -20.04
CA VAL A 32 14.71 8.70 -21.06
C VAL A 32 16.10 8.70 -21.72
N ALA A 33 17.17 8.58 -20.94
CA ALA A 33 18.52 8.47 -21.49
C ALA A 33 18.68 7.24 -22.40
N ALA A 34 18.04 6.12 -22.05
CA ALA A 34 18.05 4.89 -22.85
C ALA A 34 17.34 5.02 -24.21
N THR A 35 16.49 6.04 -24.41
CA THR A 35 15.92 6.33 -25.73
C THR A 35 16.84 7.19 -26.61
N GLY A 36 18.02 7.54 -26.12
CA GLY A 36 18.99 8.40 -26.80
C GLY A 36 18.91 9.88 -26.42
N ASP A 37 18.02 10.27 -25.49
CA ASP A 37 17.90 11.66 -25.03
C ASP A 37 18.65 11.88 -23.70
N THR A 38 19.87 12.39 -23.80
CA THR A 38 20.71 12.74 -22.64
C THR A 38 20.77 14.24 -22.36
N ALA A 39 20.14 15.08 -23.20
CA ALA A 39 20.24 16.53 -23.14
C ALA A 39 19.03 17.18 -22.46
N SER A 40 17.88 16.52 -22.47
CA SER A 40 16.66 17.04 -21.88
C SER A 40 16.70 17.05 -20.36
N ARG A 41 16.27 18.15 -19.76
CA ARG A 41 16.23 18.31 -18.30
C ARG A 41 14.83 18.10 -17.75
N PHE A 42 14.73 17.46 -16.60
CA PHE A 42 13.48 17.43 -15.84
C PHE A 42 13.08 18.86 -15.42
N ASP A 43 11.80 19.18 -15.53
CA ASP A 43 11.22 20.50 -15.20
C ASP A 43 10.34 20.41 -13.95
N ARG A 44 9.32 19.56 -13.99
CA ARG A 44 8.36 19.41 -12.90
C ARG A 44 7.58 18.11 -12.98
N LEU A 45 7.07 17.71 -11.83
CA LEU A 45 6.09 16.64 -11.68
C LEU A 45 4.67 17.22 -11.67
N LYS A 46 3.76 16.64 -12.45
CA LYS A 46 2.33 16.94 -12.45
C LYS A 46 1.53 15.70 -12.06
N MET A 47 0.39 15.89 -11.43
CA MET A 47 -0.61 14.82 -11.25
C MET A 47 -1.70 15.00 -12.31
N GLY A 48 -1.89 13.99 -13.16
CA GLY A 48 -3.00 13.93 -14.11
C GLY A 48 -3.94 12.77 -13.79
N ASP A 49 -5.12 12.76 -14.41
CA ASP A 49 -6.17 11.76 -14.15
C ASP A 49 -5.73 10.31 -14.44
N SER A 50 -4.71 10.13 -15.27
CA SER A 50 -4.14 8.83 -15.63
C SER A 50 -2.87 8.45 -14.85
N GLY A 51 -2.43 9.29 -13.91
CA GLY A 51 -1.25 9.07 -13.07
C GLY A 51 -0.25 10.23 -13.05
N PRO A 52 0.89 10.08 -12.35
CA PRO A 52 1.98 11.04 -12.29
C PRO A 52 2.60 11.29 -13.68
N ILE A 53 2.89 12.55 -14.01
CA ILE A 53 3.46 12.98 -15.29
C ILE A 53 4.74 13.79 -15.04
N TYR A 54 5.88 13.24 -15.45
CA TYR A 54 7.19 13.88 -15.37
C TYR A 54 7.44 14.70 -16.64
N VAL A 55 7.51 16.02 -16.51
CA VAL A 55 7.67 16.93 -17.65
C VAL A 55 9.16 17.23 -17.86
N PHE A 56 9.60 17.15 -19.11
CA PHE A 56 10.98 17.41 -19.51
C PHE A 56 11.05 18.62 -20.45
N ARG A 57 12.05 19.47 -20.21
CA ARG A 57 12.37 20.64 -21.04
C ARG A 57 13.53 20.31 -21.96
N VAL A 58 13.32 20.64 -23.22
CA VAL A 58 14.27 20.36 -24.29
C VAL A 58 14.95 21.66 -24.69
N ALA A 59 16.27 21.58 -24.89
CA ALA A 59 17.08 22.67 -25.42
C ALA A 59 17.64 22.27 -26.80
N GLY A 60 16.91 22.62 -27.86
CA GLY A 60 17.33 22.40 -29.25
C GLY A 60 16.67 21.20 -29.94
N PRO A 61 17.16 20.83 -31.13
CA PRO A 61 16.62 19.72 -31.92
C PRO A 61 16.75 18.38 -31.20
N ARG A 62 15.77 17.50 -31.38
CA ARG A 62 15.83 16.13 -30.84
C ARG A 62 15.09 15.12 -31.73
N GLY A 63 15.59 13.89 -31.76
CA GLY A 63 14.81 12.73 -32.18
C GLY A 63 13.88 12.29 -31.05
N CYS A 64 12.62 12.00 -31.35
CA CYS A 64 11.72 11.39 -30.37
C CYS A 64 11.65 9.86 -30.56
N PRO A 65 11.29 9.10 -29.50
CA PRO A 65 11.13 7.65 -29.57
C PRO A 65 10.09 7.15 -30.58
N TYR A 66 9.23 8.02 -31.12
CA TYR A 66 8.30 7.67 -32.19
C TYR A 66 8.93 7.71 -33.59
N GLY A 67 10.21 8.07 -33.73
CA GLY A 67 10.94 8.14 -35.00
C GLY A 67 10.94 9.51 -35.67
N ASN A 68 10.18 10.48 -35.15
CA ASN A 68 10.16 11.85 -35.68
C ASN A 68 11.29 12.69 -35.11
N HIS A 69 11.79 13.64 -35.92
CA HIS A 69 12.74 14.67 -35.50
C HIS A 69 12.00 15.98 -35.30
N HIS A 70 12.31 16.67 -34.22
CA HIS A 70 11.64 17.92 -33.86
C HIS A 70 12.65 19.03 -33.65
N ASP A 71 12.36 20.20 -34.21
CA ASP A 71 13.12 21.43 -34.01
C ASP A 71 12.47 22.32 -32.93
N GLY A 72 13.28 23.16 -32.28
CA GLY A 72 12.82 24.14 -31.28
C GLY A 72 12.51 23.57 -29.88
N HIS A 73 11.74 24.31 -29.07
CA HIS A 73 11.42 23.96 -27.68
C HIS A 73 10.30 22.91 -27.55
N ASN A 74 10.52 21.74 -28.15
CA ASN A 74 9.52 20.68 -28.21
C ASN A 74 9.60 19.75 -26.99
N ASN A 75 9.07 20.24 -25.88
CA ASN A 75 9.05 19.53 -24.60
C ASN A 75 8.26 18.21 -24.70
N PHE A 76 8.59 17.24 -23.84
CA PHE A 76 7.84 15.99 -23.75
C PHE A 76 7.55 15.66 -22.29
N SER A 77 6.78 14.61 -22.07
CA SER A 77 6.48 14.12 -20.73
C SER A 77 6.58 12.61 -20.67
N VAL A 78 6.80 12.06 -19.48
CA VAL A 78 6.69 10.63 -19.19
C VAL A 78 5.51 10.44 -18.24
N LEU A 79 4.48 9.72 -18.69
CA LEU A 79 3.34 9.32 -17.88
C LEU A 79 3.68 8.00 -17.17
N VAL A 80 3.56 7.99 -15.85
CA VAL A 80 3.62 6.77 -15.05
C VAL A 80 2.22 6.18 -14.97
N ARG A 81 2.05 4.97 -15.50
CA ARG A 81 0.79 4.22 -15.40
C ARG A 81 1.05 2.85 -14.81
N LYS A 82 0.57 2.62 -13.59
CA LYS A 82 0.98 1.47 -12.76
C LYS A 82 2.50 1.45 -12.63
N ARG A 83 3.18 0.55 -13.32
CA ARG A 83 4.65 0.46 -13.38
C ARG A 83 5.24 1.00 -14.69
N ASP A 84 4.42 1.16 -15.73
CA ASP A 84 4.91 1.51 -17.05
C ASP A 84 5.28 2.99 -17.11
N LEU A 85 6.44 3.26 -17.71
CA LEU A 85 6.88 4.59 -18.09
C LEU A 85 6.54 4.81 -19.55
N LEU A 86 5.49 5.59 -19.78
CA LEU A 86 4.93 5.85 -21.11
C LEU A 86 5.40 7.21 -21.60
N TYR A 87 6.06 7.23 -22.74
CA TYR A 87 6.54 8.46 -23.36
C TYR A 87 5.39 9.20 -24.04
N CYS A 88 5.33 10.53 -23.84
CA CYS A 88 4.34 11.43 -24.40
C CYS A 88 5.04 12.62 -25.06
N CYS A 89 5.10 12.64 -26.40
CA CYS A 89 5.59 13.81 -27.13
C CYS A 89 4.51 14.91 -27.15
N ASN A 90 4.89 16.17 -26.89
CA ASN A 90 3.95 17.29 -26.98
C ASN A 90 3.99 18.02 -28.34
N SER A 91 4.66 17.46 -29.35
CA SER A 91 4.60 18.02 -30.71
C SER A 91 3.23 17.80 -31.33
N SER A 92 2.79 18.73 -32.18
CA SER A 92 1.58 18.58 -32.98
C SER A 92 1.60 17.33 -33.88
N GLU A 93 2.78 16.96 -34.39
CA GLU A 93 2.99 15.78 -35.25
C GLU A 93 2.79 14.46 -34.49
N CYS A 94 3.00 14.47 -33.17
CA CYS A 94 2.99 13.28 -32.34
C CYS A 94 1.82 13.23 -31.33
N GLN A 95 1.04 14.31 -31.19
CA GLN A 95 0.02 14.48 -30.15
C GLN A 95 -1.07 13.40 -30.17
N GLY A 96 -1.26 12.73 -31.32
CA GLY A 96 -2.25 11.67 -31.54
C GLY A 96 -1.73 10.23 -31.51
N VAL A 97 -0.43 9.99 -31.32
CA VAL A 97 0.13 8.62 -31.38
C VAL A 97 -0.44 7.77 -30.25
N ARG A 98 -1.11 6.66 -30.62
CA ARG A 98 -1.66 5.67 -29.69
C ARG A 98 -1.41 4.25 -30.24
N PRO A 99 -1.12 3.24 -29.39
CA PRO A 99 -0.90 3.36 -27.94
C PRO A 99 0.38 4.15 -27.62
N LEU A 100 0.48 4.66 -26.39
CA LEU A 100 1.71 5.36 -25.95
C LEU A 100 2.87 4.35 -25.90
N LEU A 101 4.06 4.79 -26.32
CA LEU A 101 5.25 3.94 -26.30
C LEU A 101 5.76 3.76 -24.88
N LYS A 102 5.94 2.51 -24.46
CA LYS A 102 6.63 2.16 -23.21
C LYS A 102 8.14 2.30 -23.40
N ILE A 103 8.77 3.20 -22.65
CA ILE A 103 10.23 3.42 -22.67
C ILE A 103 10.95 2.75 -21.51
N GLY A 104 10.20 2.18 -20.57
CA GLY A 104 10.74 1.49 -19.42
C GLY A 104 9.66 1.11 -18.43
N GLU A 105 10.09 0.57 -17.30
CA GLU A 105 9.22 0.16 -16.21
C GLU A 105 9.89 0.50 -14.88
N LEU A 106 9.09 0.95 -13.92
CA LEU A 106 9.53 1.10 -12.53
C LEU A 106 9.76 -0.29 -11.92
N THR A 107 10.76 -0.39 -11.05
CA THR A 107 10.86 -1.52 -10.12
C THR A 107 9.61 -1.54 -9.23
N ARG A 108 9.35 -2.66 -8.55
CA ARG A 108 8.19 -2.73 -7.64
C ARG A 108 8.27 -1.66 -6.56
N SER A 109 9.42 -1.52 -5.90
CA SER A 109 9.66 -0.48 -4.88
C SER A 109 9.50 0.94 -5.45
N GLU A 110 10.03 1.21 -6.64
CA GLU A 110 9.87 2.50 -7.31
C GLU A 110 8.40 2.81 -7.63
N ALA A 111 7.64 1.84 -8.15
CA ALA A 111 6.23 2.00 -8.50
C ALA A 111 5.33 2.33 -7.30
N VAL A 112 5.79 1.99 -6.09
CA VAL A 112 5.09 2.28 -4.84
C VAL A 112 5.73 3.43 -4.05
N THR A 113 6.80 4.06 -4.57
CA THR A 113 7.52 5.16 -3.90
C THR A 113 6.66 6.42 -3.87
N GLY A 114 6.46 6.97 -2.68
CA GLY A 114 5.53 8.08 -2.43
C GLY A 114 4.10 7.65 -2.09
N GLY A 115 3.85 6.33 -2.00
CA GLY A 115 2.59 5.79 -1.46
C GLY A 115 2.39 6.16 0.01
N GLU A 116 1.13 6.24 0.43
CA GLU A 116 0.76 6.54 1.82
C GLU A 116 1.28 5.44 2.77
N THR A 117 2.02 5.85 3.80
CA THR A 117 2.61 4.95 4.80
C THR A 117 1.82 4.97 6.12
N ARG A 118 1.04 6.02 6.36
CA ARG A 118 0.29 6.22 7.61
C ARG A 118 -0.69 5.08 7.84
N ALA A 119 -0.81 4.68 9.10
CA ALA A 119 -1.85 3.75 9.54
C ALA A 119 -3.26 4.30 9.27
N PHE A 120 -4.20 3.39 9.01
CA PHE A 120 -5.62 3.65 9.13
C PHE A 120 -5.95 3.94 10.59
N SER A 121 -6.27 5.20 10.91
CA SER A 121 -6.48 5.67 12.28
C SER A 121 -7.50 6.80 12.34
N ALA A 122 -8.20 6.94 13.47
CA ALA A 122 -9.19 7.97 13.72
C ALA A 122 -8.61 9.39 13.65
N ASP A 123 -7.36 9.56 14.09
CA ASP A 123 -6.67 10.85 14.14
C ASP A 123 -6.03 11.24 12.80
N ASP A 124 -6.04 10.33 11.82
CA ASP A 124 -5.45 10.60 10.52
C ASP A 124 -6.42 11.38 9.63
N VAL A 125 -6.11 12.66 9.45
CA VAL A 125 -6.84 13.57 8.57
C VAL A 125 -6.36 13.54 7.13
N SER A 126 -5.29 12.81 6.80
CA SER A 126 -4.76 12.76 5.42
C SER A 126 -5.79 12.22 4.43
N ALA A 127 -6.56 11.21 4.83
CA ALA A 127 -7.66 10.65 4.05
C ALA A 127 -8.78 11.68 3.81
N ILE A 128 -8.99 12.61 4.75
CA ILE A 128 -10.01 13.66 4.66
C ILE A 128 -9.52 14.82 3.78
N ASN A 129 -8.25 15.21 3.90
CA ASN A 129 -7.69 16.36 3.19
C ASN A 129 -7.63 16.16 1.67
N GLY A 130 -7.67 14.91 1.21
CA GLY A 130 -7.77 14.58 -0.22
C GLY A 130 -9.15 14.82 -0.82
N LEU A 131 -10.19 15.00 0.00
CA LEU A 131 -11.55 15.17 -0.49
C LEU A 131 -11.73 16.51 -1.21
N HIS A 132 -12.45 16.46 -2.33
CA HIS A 132 -12.83 17.67 -3.04
C HIS A 132 -14.16 18.23 -2.52
N LYS A 133 -14.25 19.55 -2.32
CA LYS A 133 -15.45 20.17 -1.72
C LYS A 133 -16.72 19.84 -2.52
N THR A 134 -16.68 19.99 -3.84
CA THR A 134 -17.88 19.74 -4.67
C THR A 134 -18.33 18.29 -4.62
N PHE A 135 -17.41 17.34 -4.38
CA PHE A 135 -17.75 15.95 -4.20
C PHE A 135 -18.45 15.74 -2.86
N VAL A 136 -17.90 16.31 -1.78
CA VAL A 136 -18.51 16.25 -0.46
C VAL A 136 -19.89 16.89 -0.47
N ASP A 137 -20.04 18.08 -1.04
CA ASP A 137 -21.32 18.79 -1.11
C ASP A 137 -22.39 18.00 -1.88
N ALA A 138 -21.98 17.30 -2.96
CA ALA A 138 -22.90 16.49 -3.76
C ALA A 138 -23.42 15.24 -3.01
N TRP A 139 -22.64 14.71 -2.06
CA TRP A 139 -22.97 13.46 -1.37
C TRP A 139 -23.40 13.63 0.09
N ALA A 140 -23.01 14.70 0.77
CA ALA A 140 -23.20 14.85 2.22
C ALA A 140 -24.67 14.75 2.67
N PHE A 141 -25.62 15.13 1.82
CA PHE A 141 -27.05 15.13 2.10
C PHE A 141 -27.78 13.85 1.65
N GLU A 142 -27.07 12.87 1.10
CA GLU A 142 -27.63 11.60 0.57
C GLU A 142 -27.64 10.47 1.62
N GLY A 143 -27.74 10.81 2.91
CA GLY A 143 -27.90 9.83 3.99
C GLY A 143 -26.74 8.84 4.10
N ASP A 144 -27.05 7.55 4.26
CA ASP A 144 -26.06 6.46 4.37
C ASP A 144 -25.23 6.30 3.09
N VAL A 145 -25.88 6.49 1.93
CA VAL A 145 -25.22 6.41 0.61
C VAL A 145 -24.18 7.52 0.50
N GLY A 146 -24.53 8.72 0.96
CA GLY A 146 -23.59 9.84 1.03
C GLY A 146 -22.34 9.52 1.84
N GLY A 147 -22.54 9.00 3.05
CA GLY A 147 -21.44 8.59 3.92
C GLY A 147 -20.55 7.52 3.31
N SER A 148 -21.14 6.51 2.63
CA SER A 148 -20.36 5.43 2.01
C SER A 148 -19.54 5.95 0.84
N LYS A 149 -20.10 6.83 -0.01
CA LYS A 149 -19.39 7.45 -1.13
C LYS A 149 -18.22 8.33 -0.67
N ILE A 150 -18.43 9.11 0.39
CA ILE A 150 -17.37 9.94 0.98
C ILE A 150 -16.23 9.07 1.52
N VAL A 151 -16.52 8.00 2.28
CA VAL A 151 -15.47 7.11 2.79
C VAL A 151 -14.76 6.36 1.66
N ALA A 152 -15.49 5.91 0.64
CA ALA A 152 -14.90 5.26 -0.52
C ALA A 152 -13.87 6.19 -1.19
N GLU A 153 -14.23 7.47 -1.39
CA GLU A 153 -13.33 8.48 -1.95
C GLU A 153 -12.11 8.74 -1.05
N MET A 154 -12.30 8.83 0.27
CA MET A 154 -11.20 9.00 1.24
C MET A 154 -10.11 7.91 1.11
N TYR A 155 -10.51 6.67 0.78
CA TYR A 155 -9.62 5.51 0.75
C TYR A 155 -9.31 4.97 -0.65
N ALA A 156 -9.92 5.53 -1.69
CA ALA A 156 -9.71 5.11 -3.09
C ALA A 156 -8.24 5.20 -3.51
N SER A 157 -7.54 6.26 -3.10
CA SER A 157 -6.16 6.55 -3.51
C SER A 157 -5.09 5.94 -2.60
N CYS A 158 -5.38 5.74 -1.30
CA CYS A 158 -4.36 5.30 -0.34
C CYS A 158 -4.39 3.79 -0.04
N SER A 159 -5.46 3.07 -0.41
CA SER A 159 -5.55 1.60 -0.29
C SER A 159 -5.33 1.04 1.12
N ARG A 160 -5.68 1.80 2.16
CA ARG A 160 -5.46 1.43 3.56
C ARG A 160 -6.62 0.70 4.23
N LEU A 161 -7.76 0.60 3.53
CA LEU A 161 -8.95 -0.10 3.96
C LEU A 161 -9.50 -0.92 2.80
N ARG A 162 -9.83 -2.18 3.05
CA ARG A 162 -10.34 -3.14 2.08
C ARG A 162 -11.39 -4.04 2.72
N PHE A 163 -12.31 -4.54 1.89
CA PHE A 163 -13.23 -5.60 2.25
C PHE A 163 -12.98 -6.79 1.30
N ASP A 164 -12.66 -7.97 1.81
CA ASP A 164 -12.31 -9.13 0.97
C ASP A 164 -13.54 -9.93 0.48
N GLY A 165 -14.75 -9.51 0.85
CA GLY A 165 -15.99 -10.24 0.64
C GLY A 165 -16.56 -10.85 1.91
N GLU A 166 -15.73 -11.07 2.92
CA GLU A 166 -16.11 -11.67 4.21
C GLU A 166 -15.80 -10.72 5.39
N SER A 167 -14.63 -10.10 5.38
CA SER A 167 -14.07 -9.35 6.49
C SER A 167 -13.39 -8.05 6.05
N TRP A 168 -13.31 -7.11 6.98
CA TRP A 168 -12.57 -5.88 6.79
C TRP A 168 -11.09 -6.09 7.10
N TRP A 169 -10.25 -5.46 6.29
CA TRP A 169 -8.81 -5.40 6.47
C TRP A 169 -8.36 -3.94 6.47
N TYR A 170 -7.51 -3.59 7.43
CA TYR A 170 -6.97 -2.24 7.55
C TYR A 170 -5.46 -2.26 7.68
N TRP A 171 -4.82 -1.25 7.12
CA TRP A 171 -3.38 -1.05 7.23
C TRP A 171 -3.02 -0.42 8.57
N ASN A 172 -2.22 -1.09 9.40
CA ASN A 172 -1.83 -0.59 10.73
C ASN A 172 -0.56 0.27 10.72
N GLY A 173 0.00 0.58 9.55
CA GLY A 173 1.30 1.25 9.40
C GLY A 173 2.45 0.31 9.03
N ARG A 174 2.28 -1.00 9.22
CA ARG A 174 3.32 -2.03 8.94
C ARG A 174 2.80 -3.23 8.15
N ARG A 175 1.54 -3.58 8.36
CA ARG A 175 0.86 -4.72 7.73
C ARG A 175 -0.65 -4.50 7.67
N PHE A 176 -1.33 -5.30 6.85
CA PHE A 176 -2.77 -5.46 6.93
C PHE A 176 -3.17 -6.35 8.11
N VAL A 177 -4.20 -5.91 8.82
CA VAL A 177 -4.78 -6.61 9.95
C VAL A 177 -6.26 -6.84 9.68
N ARG A 178 -6.72 -8.07 9.90
CA ARG A 178 -8.13 -8.45 9.82
C ARG A 178 -8.88 -7.90 11.04
N ASP A 179 -10.03 -7.26 10.82
CA ASP A 179 -10.92 -6.80 11.89
C ASP A 179 -11.99 -7.86 12.21
N GLU A 180 -11.61 -8.84 13.06
CA GLU A 180 -12.43 -10.00 13.40
C GLU A 180 -13.66 -9.69 14.29
N LYS A 181 -13.68 -8.53 14.97
CA LYS A 181 -14.71 -8.19 15.98
C LYS A 181 -15.90 -7.46 15.38
N SER A 182 -16.51 -8.02 14.34
CA SER A 182 -17.65 -7.38 13.64
C SER A 182 -17.33 -5.95 13.15
N ALA A 183 -16.13 -5.77 12.62
CA ALA A 183 -15.60 -4.50 12.12
C ALA A 183 -15.51 -3.39 13.20
N PHE A 184 -15.25 -3.75 14.46
CA PHE A 184 -15.25 -2.78 15.57
C PHE A 184 -14.23 -1.65 15.37
N TYR A 185 -12.99 -1.99 14.99
CA TYR A 185 -11.94 -0.99 14.82
C TYR A 185 -12.25 -0.09 13.62
N VAL A 186 -12.63 -0.68 12.49
CA VAL A 186 -13.03 0.04 11.27
C VAL A 186 -14.20 0.99 11.55
N LYS A 187 -15.25 0.53 12.25
CA LYS A 187 -16.38 1.38 12.66
C LYS A 187 -15.91 2.59 13.46
N ASN A 188 -15.07 2.40 14.48
CA ASN A 188 -14.62 3.49 15.33
C ASN A 188 -13.80 4.53 14.57
N VAL A 189 -12.88 4.09 13.70
CA VAL A 189 -12.09 5.02 12.87
C VAL A 189 -13.00 5.83 11.95
N LEU A 190 -13.88 5.14 11.21
CA LEU A 190 -14.75 5.81 10.23
C LEU A 190 -15.77 6.75 10.88
N ILE A 191 -16.32 6.42 12.07
CA ILE A 191 -17.20 7.34 12.82
C ILE A 191 -16.47 8.65 13.10
N ASN A 192 -15.24 8.60 13.61
CA ASN A 192 -14.49 9.80 13.97
C ASN A 192 -14.13 10.64 12.73
N GLN A 193 -13.75 9.99 11.63
CA GLN A 193 -13.42 10.69 10.40
C GLN A 193 -14.67 11.29 9.74
N LEU A 194 -15.77 10.55 9.65
CA LEU A 194 -17.04 11.08 9.14
C LEU A 194 -17.58 12.21 10.01
N ARG A 195 -17.47 12.10 11.34
CA ARG A 195 -17.82 13.21 12.25
C ARG A 195 -17.03 14.47 11.92
N THR A 196 -15.75 14.34 11.59
CA THR A 196 -14.90 15.46 11.18
C THR A 196 -15.37 16.08 9.86
N VAL A 197 -15.66 15.26 8.85
CA VAL A 197 -16.16 15.74 7.55
C VAL A 197 -17.51 16.44 7.72
N TYR A 198 -18.48 15.80 8.38
CA TYR A 198 -19.83 16.32 8.53
C TYR A 198 -19.92 17.52 9.49
N ALA A 199 -19.01 17.63 10.47
CA ALA A 199 -18.90 18.84 11.28
C ALA A 199 -18.50 20.06 10.41
N ARG A 200 -17.52 19.91 9.51
CA ARG A 200 -17.11 20.98 8.59
C ARG A 200 -18.25 21.40 7.65
N VAL A 201 -18.95 20.43 7.06
CA VAL A 201 -20.14 20.72 6.23
C VAL A 201 -21.18 21.51 7.03
N ARG A 202 -21.45 21.09 8.28
CA ARG A 202 -22.39 21.79 9.16
C ARG A 202 -21.98 23.23 9.44
N ASP A 203 -20.71 23.46 9.74
CA ASP A 203 -20.19 24.80 10.06
C ASP A 203 -20.25 25.73 8.85
N GLU A 204 -19.93 25.23 7.65
CA GLU A 204 -20.05 25.98 6.39
C GLU A 204 -21.50 26.37 6.09
N TRP A 205 -22.44 25.44 6.29
CA TRP A 205 -23.86 25.69 6.08
C TRP A 205 -24.42 26.68 7.09
N LYS A 206 -24.08 26.56 8.37
CA LYS A 206 -24.44 27.55 9.40
C LYS A 206 -23.95 28.95 9.05
N ALA A 207 -22.69 29.07 8.66
CA ALA A 207 -22.14 30.35 8.24
C ALA A 207 -22.80 30.89 6.96
N SER A 208 -23.30 30.01 6.07
CA SER A 208 -24.07 30.43 4.90
C SER A 208 -25.45 30.95 5.27
N ILE A 209 -26.16 30.27 6.17
CA ILE A 209 -27.45 30.72 6.74
C ILE A 209 -27.30 32.08 7.41
N GLU A 210 -26.25 32.28 8.22
CA GLU A 210 -25.99 33.54 8.91
C GLU A 210 -25.70 34.71 7.95
N ARG A 211 -25.16 34.43 6.76
CA ARG A 211 -24.87 35.45 5.73
C ARG A 211 -26.07 35.76 4.83
N THR A 212 -27.00 34.83 4.69
CA THR A 212 -28.21 35.03 3.88
C THR A 212 -29.12 36.04 4.55
N THR A 213 -29.58 37.06 3.84
CA THR A 213 -30.47 38.10 4.39
C THR A 213 -31.95 37.85 4.10
N ASP A 214 -32.26 36.99 3.13
CA ASP A 214 -33.63 36.62 2.78
C ASP A 214 -34.15 35.54 3.75
N GLU A 215 -35.23 35.83 4.48
CA GLU A 215 -35.81 34.92 5.48
C GLU A 215 -36.30 33.60 4.88
N LYS A 216 -36.86 33.61 3.65
CA LYS A 216 -37.33 32.38 2.99
C LYS A 216 -36.16 31.51 2.57
N GLU A 217 -35.09 32.12 2.08
CA GLU A 217 -33.87 31.40 1.73
C GLU A 217 -33.17 30.84 2.98
N GLN A 218 -33.12 31.61 4.08
CA GLN A 218 -32.62 31.12 5.37
C GLN A 218 -33.40 29.90 5.88
N GLU A 219 -34.74 29.94 5.80
CA GLU A 219 -35.60 28.82 6.21
C GLU A 219 -35.33 27.58 5.35
N ALA A 220 -35.23 27.74 4.02
CA ALA A 220 -34.92 26.64 3.11
C ALA A 220 -33.55 26.01 3.38
N LEU A 221 -32.51 26.83 3.64
CA LEU A 221 -31.17 26.35 3.99
C LEU A 221 -31.17 25.63 5.35
N THR A 222 -31.94 26.13 6.31
CA THR A 222 -32.08 25.51 7.64
C THR A 222 -32.78 24.16 7.56
N GLU A 223 -33.84 24.03 6.76
CA GLU A 223 -34.51 22.75 6.50
C GLU A 223 -33.60 21.75 5.80
N GLN A 224 -32.81 22.21 4.82
CA GLN A 224 -31.83 21.35 4.15
C GLN A 224 -30.73 20.89 5.13
N LEU A 225 -30.24 21.77 6.02
CA LEU A 225 -29.24 21.42 7.04
C LEU A 225 -29.74 20.32 8.00
N LYS A 226 -31.03 20.28 8.32
CA LYS A 226 -31.62 19.21 9.16
C LYS A 226 -31.51 17.82 8.53
N ARG A 227 -31.36 17.73 7.20
CA ARG A 227 -31.17 16.45 6.48
C ARG A 227 -29.74 15.93 6.59
N LEU A 228 -28.79 16.76 7.02
CA LEU A 228 -27.40 16.37 7.18
C LEU A 228 -27.26 15.33 8.30
N ARG A 229 -26.57 14.23 8.01
CA ARG A 229 -26.34 13.17 8.99
C ARG A 229 -25.48 13.59 10.18
N THR A 230 -25.67 12.87 11.27
CA THR A 230 -24.75 12.83 12.42
C THR A 230 -24.10 11.46 12.50
N TYR A 231 -22.83 11.45 12.92
CA TYR A 231 -22.03 10.25 13.18
C TYR A 231 -21.46 10.35 14.60
N ASN A 232 -22.34 10.18 15.58
CA ASN A 232 -22.07 10.36 17.02
C ASN A 232 -22.18 9.06 17.81
N ASN A 233 -22.69 7.98 17.21
CA ASN A 233 -22.76 6.66 17.83
C ASN A 233 -22.62 5.52 16.81
N SER A 234 -22.43 4.30 17.30
CA SER A 234 -22.20 3.11 16.46
C SER A 234 -23.41 2.68 15.62
N ARG A 235 -24.64 3.01 16.04
CA ARG A 235 -25.84 2.70 15.26
C ARG A 235 -25.89 3.50 13.96
N GLU A 236 -25.42 4.75 13.99
CA GLU A 236 -25.46 5.68 12.85
C GLU A 236 -24.53 5.28 11.69
N ILE A 237 -23.45 4.54 11.96
CA ILE A 237 -22.53 4.08 10.89
C ILE A 237 -22.87 2.71 10.31
N THR A 238 -23.73 1.92 10.97
CA THR A 238 -23.90 0.51 10.59
C THR A 238 -24.40 0.35 9.15
N SER A 239 -25.44 1.08 8.77
CA SER A 239 -25.97 1.07 7.40
C SER A 239 -24.98 1.66 6.38
N THR A 240 -24.28 2.73 6.75
CA THR A 240 -23.20 3.33 5.93
C THR A 240 -22.08 2.31 5.65
N LEU A 241 -21.68 1.54 6.66
CA LEU A 241 -20.64 0.52 6.53
C LEU A 241 -21.08 -0.66 5.66
N GLU A 242 -22.35 -1.07 5.74
CA GLU A 242 -22.88 -2.12 4.86
C GLU A 242 -22.82 -1.72 3.38
N LEU A 243 -23.21 -0.48 3.07
CA LEU A 243 -23.07 0.05 1.70
C LEU A 243 -21.60 0.14 1.27
N LEU A 244 -20.71 0.55 2.19
CA LEU A 244 -19.28 0.68 1.92
C LEU A 244 -18.63 -0.65 1.52
N ARG A 245 -19.15 -1.80 1.97
CA ARG A 245 -18.65 -3.11 1.54
C ARG A 245 -18.65 -3.22 0.02
N GLY A 246 -19.72 -2.79 -0.65
CA GLY A 246 -19.83 -2.83 -2.11
C GLY A 246 -18.89 -1.85 -2.83
N GLU A 247 -18.53 -0.74 -2.18
CA GLU A 247 -17.62 0.25 -2.75
C GLU A 247 -16.14 -0.15 -2.62
N LEU A 248 -15.78 -0.88 -1.55
CA LEU A 248 -14.41 -1.25 -1.21
C LEU A 248 -14.13 -2.77 -1.29
N VAL A 249 -15.02 -3.52 -1.95
CA VAL A 249 -14.84 -4.97 -2.13
C VAL A 249 -13.70 -5.26 -3.09
N ASP A 250 -12.84 -6.19 -2.68
CA ASP A 250 -11.79 -6.78 -3.49
C ASP A 250 -11.73 -8.29 -3.20
N PHE A 251 -12.44 -9.07 -4.02
CA PHE A 251 -12.58 -10.53 -3.85
C PHE A 251 -11.27 -11.31 -3.98
N VAL A 252 -10.22 -10.69 -4.54
CA VAL A 252 -8.90 -11.33 -4.68
C VAL A 252 -7.90 -10.81 -3.65
N PHE A 253 -8.32 -9.92 -2.74
CA PHE A 253 -7.44 -9.29 -1.76
C PHE A 253 -6.75 -10.32 -0.86
N ALA A 254 -7.48 -11.30 -0.35
CA ALA A 254 -6.92 -12.35 0.50
C ALA A 254 -5.79 -13.12 -0.22
N GLN A 255 -5.92 -13.38 -1.53
CA GLN A 255 -4.91 -14.05 -2.34
C GLN A 255 -3.69 -13.18 -2.65
N GLN A 256 -3.80 -11.86 -2.49
CA GLN A 256 -2.68 -10.92 -2.66
C GLN A 256 -1.84 -10.83 -1.38
N LEU A 257 -2.42 -11.15 -0.22
CA LEU A 257 -1.73 -11.05 1.05
C LEU A 257 -0.55 -12.02 1.12
N ASP A 258 0.63 -11.50 1.47
CA ASP A 258 1.88 -12.25 1.60
C ASP A 258 2.27 -13.08 0.35
N ALA A 259 1.77 -12.70 -0.84
CA ALA A 259 1.94 -13.47 -2.08
C ALA A 259 3.28 -13.24 -2.79
N ASP A 260 4.05 -12.21 -2.41
CA ASP A 260 5.35 -11.91 -3.03
C ASP A 260 6.46 -12.74 -2.36
N PRO A 261 7.05 -13.73 -3.04
CA PRO A 261 8.04 -14.62 -2.44
C PRO A 261 9.41 -13.95 -2.25
N ASP A 262 9.64 -12.78 -2.84
CA ASP A 262 10.93 -12.10 -2.87
C ASP A 262 11.04 -10.95 -1.84
N ILE A 263 10.09 -10.83 -0.91
CA ILE A 263 10.11 -9.85 0.17
C ILE A 263 9.91 -10.50 1.54
N LEU A 264 10.45 -9.85 2.58
CA LEU A 264 10.24 -10.24 3.97
C LEU A 264 9.85 -9.01 4.79
N ASN A 265 8.66 -9.04 5.39
CA ASN A 265 8.21 -7.94 6.24
C ASN A 265 8.88 -8.02 7.61
N VAL A 266 9.74 -7.07 7.91
CA VAL A 266 10.51 -6.98 9.15
C VAL A 266 10.04 -5.81 10.01
N LYS A 267 10.45 -5.76 11.27
CA LYS A 267 9.93 -4.76 12.23
C LYS A 267 10.23 -3.31 11.82
N ASN A 268 11.35 -3.07 11.14
CA ASN A 268 11.81 -1.76 10.69
C ASN A 268 11.60 -1.49 9.19
N GLY A 269 10.92 -2.37 8.44
CA GLY A 269 10.63 -2.15 7.02
C GLY A 269 10.25 -3.42 6.26
N VAL A 270 10.34 -3.36 4.93
CA VAL A 270 10.20 -4.51 4.05
C VAL A 270 11.56 -4.79 3.42
N LEU A 271 12.13 -5.95 3.72
CA LEU A 271 13.41 -6.38 3.16
C LEU A 271 13.17 -7.00 1.78
N LEU A 272 13.82 -6.44 0.76
CA LEU A 272 13.83 -6.98 -0.59
C LEU A 272 14.90 -8.08 -0.66
N LEU A 273 14.48 -9.35 -0.67
CA LEU A 273 15.38 -10.49 -0.49
C LEU A 273 16.39 -10.66 -1.63
N ARG A 274 16.06 -10.21 -2.85
CA ARG A 274 16.96 -10.27 -4.01
C ARG A 274 18.13 -9.29 -3.95
N THR A 275 17.92 -8.13 -3.31
CA THR A 275 18.91 -7.05 -3.29
C THR A 275 19.53 -6.83 -1.91
N GLY A 276 18.87 -7.29 -0.84
CA GLY A 276 19.24 -6.98 0.54
C GLY A 276 18.89 -5.56 0.97
N GLU A 277 18.14 -4.81 0.14
CA GLU A 277 17.71 -3.45 0.43
C GLU A 277 16.49 -3.43 1.36
N LEU A 278 16.48 -2.50 2.31
CA LEU A 278 15.36 -2.28 3.20
C LEU A 278 14.53 -1.07 2.73
N ASP A 279 13.26 -1.29 2.41
CA ASP A 279 12.29 -0.24 2.09
C ASP A 279 11.37 0.02 3.29
N VAL A 280 10.70 1.17 3.29
CA VAL A 280 9.70 1.52 4.31
C VAL A 280 8.43 0.69 4.13
N HIS A 281 7.70 0.46 5.23
CA HIS A 281 6.41 -0.21 5.17
C HIS A 281 5.40 0.57 4.32
N ARG A 282 4.69 -0.17 3.46
CA ARG A 282 3.67 0.36 2.57
C ARG A 282 2.54 -0.64 2.36
N PRO A 283 1.27 -0.19 2.29
CA PRO A 283 0.13 -1.08 1.98
C PRO A 283 0.31 -1.86 0.67
N GLN A 284 1.04 -1.31 -0.31
CA GLN A 284 1.20 -1.93 -1.62
C GLN A 284 2.07 -3.19 -1.62
N TYR A 285 2.76 -3.49 -0.52
CA TYR A 285 3.44 -4.77 -0.34
C TYR A 285 2.51 -5.91 0.08
N PHE A 286 1.25 -5.60 0.44
CA PHE A 286 0.23 -6.59 0.83
C PHE A 286 0.70 -7.54 1.95
N CYS A 287 1.57 -7.10 2.84
CA CYS A 287 2.01 -7.95 3.95
C CYS A 287 0.91 -8.05 5.01
N SER A 288 0.57 -9.26 5.45
CA SER A 288 -0.23 -9.52 6.65
C SER A 288 0.62 -10.12 7.79
N LYS A 289 1.73 -10.78 7.42
CA LYS A 289 2.73 -11.34 8.34
C LYS A 289 3.88 -10.36 8.58
N ILE A 290 4.59 -10.52 9.71
CA ILE A 290 5.79 -9.74 10.06
C ILE A 290 6.71 -10.56 10.99
N THR A 291 8.02 -10.36 10.88
CA THR A 291 9.04 -11.09 11.66
C THR A 291 9.32 -10.53 13.06
N GLU A 292 8.67 -9.43 13.47
CA GLU A 292 8.87 -8.69 14.75
C GLU A 292 10.35 -8.43 15.17
N THR A 293 11.29 -8.62 14.23
CA THR A 293 12.73 -8.45 14.40
C THR A 293 13.22 -7.36 13.44
N ASP A 294 14.13 -6.51 13.90
CA ASP A 294 14.72 -5.44 13.06
C ASP A 294 15.83 -6.03 12.17
N PHE A 295 15.82 -5.68 10.88
CA PHE A 295 16.92 -5.99 9.98
C PHE A 295 18.06 -4.98 10.18
N MET A 296 19.25 -5.48 10.51
CA MET A 296 20.42 -4.64 10.86
C MET A 296 21.43 -4.48 9.70
N GLY A 297 21.12 -4.99 8.51
CA GLY A 297 22.00 -4.97 7.34
C GLY A 297 22.65 -6.33 7.04
N MET A 298 23.03 -6.56 5.77
CA MET A 298 23.63 -7.82 5.31
C MET A 298 24.97 -8.13 5.99
N GLU A 299 25.75 -7.08 6.27
CA GLU A 299 27.08 -7.19 6.88
C GLU A 299 27.04 -7.10 8.42
N TYR A 300 25.86 -7.20 9.03
CA TYR A 300 25.73 -7.07 10.48
C TYR A 300 26.43 -8.25 11.18
N PRO A 301 27.38 -8.00 12.09
CA PRO A 301 28.15 -9.07 12.72
C PRO A 301 27.28 -9.86 13.71
N THR A 302 27.30 -11.19 13.61
CA THR A 302 26.49 -12.08 14.45
C THR A 302 27.34 -13.13 15.19
N PRO A 303 28.37 -12.73 15.96
CA PRO A 303 29.37 -13.66 16.51
C PRO A 303 28.79 -14.74 17.44
N ARG A 304 27.72 -14.44 18.19
CA ARG A 304 27.03 -15.45 19.02
C ARG A 304 26.30 -16.49 18.17
N MET A 305 25.73 -16.06 17.05
CA MET A 305 25.04 -16.94 16.11
C MET A 305 26.03 -17.80 15.34
N ASP A 306 27.11 -17.20 14.84
CA ASP A 306 28.17 -17.91 14.14
C ASP A 306 28.82 -18.97 15.05
N ALA A 307 29.09 -18.64 16.32
CA ALA A 307 29.58 -19.59 17.31
C ALA A 307 28.57 -20.73 17.56
N PHE A 308 27.30 -20.40 17.81
CA PHE A 308 26.25 -21.40 18.05
C PHE A 308 26.08 -22.38 16.87
N ILE A 309 26.02 -21.87 15.63
CA ILE A 309 25.91 -22.70 14.43
C ILE A 309 27.16 -23.55 14.24
N GLY A 310 28.35 -23.00 14.49
CA GLY A 310 29.59 -23.76 14.50
C GLY A 310 29.54 -24.91 15.50
N ASP A 311 29.16 -24.65 16.75
CA ASP A 311 29.12 -25.64 17.83
C ASP A 311 28.17 -26.80 17.52
N ILE A 312 26.95 -26.52 17.04
CA ILE A 312 25.95 -27.58 16.80
C ILE A 312 26.26 -28.45 15.56
N PHE A 313 27.15 -27.99 14.68
CA PHE A 313 27.61 -28.70 13.49
C PHE A 313 29.11 -29.05 13.55
N ASN A 314 29.73 -29.03 14.74
CA ASN A 314 31.15 -29.37 14.96
C ASN A 314 32.14 -28.59 14.06
N HIS A 315 31.82 -27.34 13.74
CA HIS A 315 32.57 -26.48 12.82
C HIS A 315 32.81 -27.09 11.43
N ASP A 316 31.96 -28.02 11.00
CA ASP A 316 31.93 -28.48 9.61
C ASP A 316 31.46 -27.33 8.71
N ALA A 317 32.42 -26.71 8.01
CA ALA A 317 32.17 -25.52 7.20
C ALA A 317 31.17 -25.78 6.07
N GLU A 318 31.18 -26.96 5.46
CA GLU A 318 30.28 -27.31 4.36
C GLU A 318 28.85 -27.47 4.88
N LEU A 319 28.69 -28.16 6.00
CA LEU A 319 27.38 -28.34 6.64
C LEU A 319 26.81 -27.02 7.18
N VAL A 320 27.65 -26.17 7.78
CA VAL A 320 27.26 -24.84 8.24
C VAL A 320 26.77 -23.97 7.07
N ASP A 321 27.51 -23.93 5.97
CA ASP A 321 27.11 -23.17 4.77
C ASP A 321 25.80 -23.70 4.18
N TYR A 322 25.64 -25.03 4.09
CA TYR A 322 24.40 -25.65 3.63
C TYR A 322 23.19 -25.26 4.51
N VAL A 323 23.34 -25.29 5.83
CA VAL A 323 22.25 -24.95 6.75
C VAL A 323 21.91 -23.46 6.69
N ARG A 324 22.89 -22.57 6.51
CA ARG A 324 22.64 -21.14 6.28
C ARG A 324 21.85 -20.91 4.99
N LYS A 325 22.22 -21.60 3.90
CA LYS A 325 21.46 -21.56 2.63
C LYS A 325 20.04 -22.08 2.81
N LEU A 326 19.86 -23.16 3.57
CA LEU A 326 18.54 -23.71 3.88
C LEU A 326 17.67 -22.70 4.64
N PHE A 327 18.22 -21.97 5.62
CA PHE A 327 17.46 -20.92 6.32
C PHE A 327 17.14 -19.73 5.42
N GLY A 328 18.09 -19.31 4.56
CA GLY A 328 17.81 -18.29 3.54
C GLY A 328 16.73 -18.73 2.55
N TYR A 329 16.72 -20.02 2.19
CA TYR A 329 15.67 -20.61 1.36
C TYR A 329 14.31 -20.60 2.09
N ALA A 330 14.27 -20.97 3.36
CA ALA A 330 13.06 -20.99 4.17
C ALA A 330 12.47 -19.59 4.47
N LEU A 331 13.27 -18.53 4.39
CA LEU A 331 12.81 -17.14 4.60
C LEU A 331 12.16 -16.53 3.35
N ASN A 332 12.34 -17.12 2.17
CA ASN A 332 11.67 -16.69 0.96
C ASN A 332 10.45 -17.59 0.67
N GLY A 333 9.55 -17.13 -0.19
CA GLY A 333 8.31 -17.85 -0.50
C GLY A 333 8.44 -18.90 -1.62
N HIS A 334 9.63 -19.19 -2.14
CA HIS A 334 9.80 -20.14 -3.24
C HIS A 334 9.82 -21.58 -2.73
N THR A 335 9.16 -22.48 -3.46
CA THR A 335 9.10 -23.93 -3.16
C THR A 335 9.82 -24.79 -4.20
N ARG A 336 10.65 -24.18 -5.07
CA ARG A 336 11.29 -24.82 -6.23
C ARG A 336 12.12 -26.08 -5.92
N GLU A 337 12.77 -26.14 -4.77
CA GLU A 337 13.64 -27.26 -4.39
C GLU A 337 12.85 -28.46 -3.86
N GLU A 338 11.57 -28.28 -3.52
CA GLU A 338 10.69 -29.35 -3.01
C GLU A 338 11.30 -30.16 -1.85
N VAL A 339 12.09 -29.50 -1.00
CA VAL A 339 12.83 -30.14 0.11
C VAL A 339 12.06 -30.19 1.41
N PHE A 340 12.15 -31.32 2.11
CA PHE A 340 11.70 -31.49 3.49
C PHE A 340 12.87 -31.88 4.37
N VAL A 341 13.11 -31.13 5.46
CA VAL A 341 14.32 -31.28 6.27
C VAL A 341 14.01 -31.91 7.63
N LEU A 342 14.72 -33.01 7.90
CA LEU A 342 14.65 -33.75 9.15
C LEU A 342 15.90 -33.52 10.00
N LEU A 343 15.75 -32.80 11.11
CA LEU A 343 16.83 -32.59 12.07
C LEU A 343 16.96 -33.81 13.01
N LEU A 344 17.80 -34.77 12.65
CA LEU A 344 18.06 -36.01 13.41
C LEU A 344 19.23 -35.87 14.40
N GLY A 345 19.27 -36.73 15.42
CA GLY A 345 20.26 -36.66 16.50
C GLY A 345 19.66 -36.85 17.90
N LYS A 346 20.51 -37.25 18.85
CA LYS A 346 20.16 -37.47 20.27
C LYS A 346 19.83 -36.13 20.96
N GLY A 347 19.28 -36.17 22.17
CA GLY A 347 19.06 -34.98 22.99
C GLY A 347 20.36 -34.22 23.29
N GLY A 348 20.27 -32.91 23.56
CA GLY A 348 21.42 -32.08 23.93
C GLY A 348 22.21 -31.44 22.78
N ASN A 349 21.81 -31.62 21.52
CA ASN A 349 22.55 -31.13 20.34
C ASN A 349 22.00 -29.81 19.75
N GLY A 350 21.49 -28.91 20.59
CA GLY A 350 21.06 -27.57 20.15
C GLY A 350 19.80 -27.46 19.28
N LYS A 351 19.15 -28.56 18.87
CA LYS A 351 17.94 -28.53 18.02
C LYS A 351 16.78 -27.72 18.59
N GLY A 352 16.55 -27.83 19.91
CA GLY A 352 15.51 -27.07 20.60
C GLY A 352 15.79 -25.57 20.53
N ALA A 353 17.01 -25.18 20.88
CA ALA A 353 17.47 -23.79 20.79
C ALA A 353 17.41 -23.24 19.36
N LEU A 354 17.79 -24.04 18.36
CA LEU A 354 17.69 -23.66 16.95
C LEU A 354 16.24 -23.43 16.54
N LYS A 355 15.32 -24.31 16.95
CA LYS A 355 13.88 -24.15 16.69
C LYS A 355 13.33 -22.88 17.34
N GLU A 356 13.65 -22.65 18.62
CA GLU A 356 13.20 -21.47 19.37
C GLU A 356 13.71 -20.18 18.74
N MET A 357 14.97 -20.17 18.29
CA MET A 357 15.56 -19.04 17.58
C MET A 357 14.84 -18.77 16.26
N LEU A 358 14.62 -19.80 15.42
CA LEU A 358 13.91 -19.65 14.16
C LEU A 358 12.48 -19.14 14.38
N GLN A 359 11.79 -19.65 15.41
CA GLN A 359 10.47 -19.18 15.79
C GLN A 359 10.48 -17.71 16.21
N ALA A 360 11.46 -17.30 17.01
CA ALA A 360 11.60 -15.92 17.47
C ALA A 360 11.90 -14.95 16.32
N VAL A 361 12.77 -15.36 15.37
CA VAL A 361 13.19 -14.51 14.25
C VAL A 361 12.13 -14.47 13.15
N ALA A 362 11.42 -15.57 12.86
CA ALA A 362 10.46 -15.60 11.77
C ALA A 362 9.09 -14.99 12.13
N GLY A 363 8.78 -14.84 13.42
CA GLY A 363 7.51 -14.24 13.87
C GLY A 363 6.29 -14.96 13.26
N ASP A 364 5.42 -14.21 12.59
CA ASP A 364 4.19 -14.74 11.99
C ASP A 364 4.44 -15.68 10.80
N TYR A 365 5.66 -15.70 10.25
CA TYR A 365 6.05 -16.63 9.20
C TYR A 365 6.35 -18.04 9.76
N TYR A 366 6.48 -18.18 11.09
CA TYR A 366 6.70 -19.49 11.72
C TYR A 366 5.38 -20.23 11.98
N GLY A 367 5.23 -21.41 11.39
CA GLY A 367 4.11 -22.32 11.65
C GLY A 367 4.53 -23.57 12.42
N THR A 368 3.68 -24.06 13.32
CA THR A 368 3.82 -25.40 13.90
C THR A 368 2.83 -26.36 13.26
N MET A 369 3.34 -27.41 12.63
CA MET A 369 2.52 -28.48 12.09
C MET A 369 2.15 -29.49 13.18
N SER A 370 0.86 -29.86 13.26
CA SER A 370 0.42 -30.95 14.14
C SER A 370 1.05 -32.28 13.72
N LYS A 371 1.43 -33.11 14.70
CA LYS A 371 1.95 -34.47 14.44
C LYS A 371 0.96 -35.30 13.61
N ASP A 372 -0.33 -35.11 13.85
CA ASP A 372 -1.40 -35.85 13.18
C ASP A 372 -1.39 -35.61 11.67
N ALA A 373 -0.93 -34.44 11.22
CA ALA A 373 -0.87 -34.12 9.79
C ALA A 373 0.12 -35.00 9.01
N VAL A 374 1.12 -35.56 9.69
CA VAL A 374 2.15 -36.43 9.08
C VAL A 374 1.80 -37.90 9.26
N VAL A 375 1.14 -38.26 10.37
CA VAL A 375 0.97 -39.65 10.80
C VAL A 375 -0.43 -40.21 10.48
N THR A 376 -1.42 -39.35 10.20
CA THR A 376 -2.80 -39.79 9.94
C THR A 376 -3.02 -40.11 8.46
N ALA A 377 -3.57 -41.29 8.17
CA ALA A 377 -3.83 -41.75 6.81
C ALA A 377 -4.89 -40.87 6.08
N PRO A 378 -4.82 -40.73 4.73
CA PRO A 378 -5.80 -39.98 3.96
C PRO A 378 -7.23 -40.47 4.24
N GLY A 379 -8.14 -39.56 4.61
CA GLY A 379 -9.56 -39.87 4.86
C GLY A 379 -9.99 -39.92 6.33
N GLN A 380 -9.05 -39.87 7.29
CA GLN A 380 -9.36 -39.68 8.71
C GLN A 380 -9.28 -38.18 9.06
N ARG A 381 -10.38 -37.60 9.56
CA ARG A 381 -10.38 -36.19 10.01
C ARG A 381 -9.49 -36.04 11.23
N ALA A 382 -8.49 -35.17 11.16
CA ALA A 382 -7.68 -34.79 12.32
C ALA A 382 -8.60 -34.17 13.40
N PRO A 383 -8.46 -34.53 14.69
CA PRO A 383 -9.34 -34.07 15.76
C PRO A 383 -9.10 -32.61 16.19
N SER A 384 -8.11 -31.90 15.64
CA SER A 384 -7.73 -30.55 16.09
C SER A 384 -7.97 -29.47 15.04
N LYS A 385 -8.43 -28.29 15.49
CA LYS A 385 -8.66 -27.07 14.70
C LYS A 385 -7.38 -26.46 14.08
N ASN A 386 -6.20 -27.00 14.40
CA ASN A 386 -4.89 -26.52 13.94
C ASN A 386 -4.26 -27.48 12.93
N ALA A 387 -5.06 -28.14 12.09
CA ALA A 387 -4.53 -28.88 10.95
C ALA A 387 -3.78 -27.89 10.04
N PRO A 388 -2.59 -28.25 9.53
CA PRO A 388 -1.80 -27.39 8.65
C PRO A 388 -2.49 -27.13 7.30
N THR A 389 -3.62 -27.79 7.03
CA THR A 389 -4.41 -27.61 5.82
C THR A 389 -4.89 -26.17 5.65
N ASN A 390 -5.23 -25.44 6.72
CA ASN A 390 -5.61 -24.03 6.60
C ASN A 390 -4.43 -23.09 6.27
N TYR A 391 -3.18 -23.60 6.28
CA TYR A 391 -1.98 -22.83 5.89
C TYR A 391 -1.35 -23.31 4.58
N LEU A 392 -1.81 -24.44 4.03
CA LEU A 392 -1.31 -25.04 2.78
C LEU A 392 -2.28 -24.84 1.60
N TYR A 393 -3.54 -24.51 1.87
CA TYR A 393 -4.56 -24.18 0.87
C TYR A 393 -5.54 -23.16 1.46
N GLU A 394 -5.16 -21.88 1.47
CA GLU A 394 -6.08 -20.75 1.36
C GLU A 394 -5.48 -19.71 0.41
#